data_AF-A0A1N6DXU3-F1
#
_entry.id   AF-A0A1N6DXU3-F1
#
_cell.length_a   1.000
_cell.length_b   1.000
_cell.length_c   1.000
_cell.angle_alpha   90.00
_cell.angle_beta   90.00
_cell.angle_gamma   90.00
#
_symmetry.space_group_name_H-M   'P 1'
#
loop_
_entity.id
_entity.type
_entity.pdbx_description
1 polymer ?
#
loop_
_entity_poly.entity_id
_entity_poly.type
_entity_poly.pdbx_seq_one_letter_code
_entity_poly.pdbx_strand_id
1 'polypeptide(L)'
;MDILKTALLEMCRKKKRSFFYPDLIIQEMYPEDWRHFYPELVLLIESLLQKSTIELEGPRSSDLYQDIVNRTIKIRCLGKPKS
;
A
#
# COMPACT_ATOMS: atom_id res chain seq x y z
N MET A 1 -13.37 -2.47 -12.26
CA MET A 1 -12.08 -1.80 -12.50
C MET A 1 -11.59 -1.28 -11.15
N ASP A 2 -10.47 -1.79 -10.65
CA ASP A 2 -10.01 -1.51 -9.28
C ASP A 2 -8.95 -0.40 -9.30
N ILE A 3 -9.40 0.86 -9.21
CA ILE A 3 -8.58 2.06 -9.47
C ILE A 3 -7.42 2.16 -8.47
N LEU A 4 -7.68 1.83 -7.20
CA LEU A 4 -6.71 1.78 -6.11
C LEU A 4 -5.55 0.82 -6.40
N LYS A 5 -5.87 -0.36 -6.94
CA LYS A 5 -4.86 -1.35 -7.35
C LYS A 5 -3.98 -0.82 -8.48
N THR A 6 -4.56 -0.16 -9.47
CA THR A 6 -3.80 0.45 -10.58
C THR A 6 -2.87 1.54 -10.05
N ALA A 7 -3.35 2.42 -9.17
CA ALA A 7 -2.52 3.47 -8.58
C ALA A 7 -1.38 2.92 -7.72
N LEU A 8 -1.61 1.85 -6.97
CA LEU A 8 -0.55 1.16 -6.24
C LEU A 8 0.52 0.64 -7.20
N LEU A 9 0.16 -0.03 -8.29
CA LEU A 9 1.11 -0.56 -9.26
C LEU A 9 1.90 0.55 -9.97
N GLU A 10 1.25 1.67 -10.27
CA GLU A 10 1.93 2.86 -10.79
C GLU A 10 2.92 3.43 -9.77
N MET A 11 2.55 3.48 -8.49
CA MET A 11 3.46 3.86 -7.41
C MET A 11 4.64 2.90 -7.27
N CYS A 12 4.41 1.59 -7.35
CA CYS A 12 5.46 0.58 -7.40
C CYS A 12 6.46 0.87 -8.54
N ARG A 13 5.95 1.21 -9.73
CA ARG A 13 6.74 1.53 -10.92
C ARG A 13 7.56 2.80 -10.70
N LYS A 14 6.96 3.87 -10.17
CA LYS A 14 7.63 5.14 -9.88
C LYS A 14 8.73 4.99 -8.81
N LYS A 15 8.47 4.21 -7.77
CA LYS A 15 9.36 4.04 -6.62
C LYS A 15 10.48 3.00 -6.83
N LYS A 16 10.52 2.30 -7.97
CA LYS A 16 11.62 1.39 -8.38
C LYS A 16 12.07 0.42 -7.26
N ARG A 17 11.12 -0.19 -6.54
CA ARG A 17 11.33 -1.11 -5.39
C ARG A 17 11.78 -0.47 -4.06
N SER A 18 11.76 0.86 -3.93
CA SER A 18 11.95 1.51 -2.63
C SER A 18 10.73 1.29 -1.73
N PHE A 19 10.95 1.33 -0.41
CA PHE A 19 9.86 1.39 0.55
C PHE A 19 9.18 2.76 0.53
N PHE A 20 7.85 2.79 0.70
CA PHE A 20 7.05 4.01 0.80
C PHE A 20 5.83 3.79 1.68
N TYR A 21 5.24 4.88 2.18
CA TYR A 21 4.04 4.79 3.01
C TYR A 21 2.81 4.46 2.16
N PRO A 22 1.95 3.51 2.57
CA PRO A 22 0.79 3.10 1.77
C PRO A 22 -0.20 4.24 1.50
N ASP A 23 -0.39 5.14 2.47
CA ASP A 23 -1.32 6.27 2.38
C ASP A 23 -0.96 7.28 1.28
N LEU A 24 0.29 7.29 0.81
CA LEU A 24 0.69 8.09 -0.35
C LEU A 24 -0.09 7.72 -1.61
N ILE A 25 -0.54 6.46 -1.74
CA ILE A 25 -1.32 6.00 -2.91
C ILE A 25 -2.65 6.75 -2.96
N ILE A 26 -3.38 6.79 -1.85
CA ILE A 26 -4.69 7.46 -1.76
C ILE A 26 -4.55 8.98 -1.73
N GLN A 27 -3.47 9.52 -1.17
CA GLN A 27 -3.17 10.95 -1.22
C GLN A 27 -2.89 11.45 -2.64
N GLU A 28 -2.21 10.65 -3.47
CA GLU A 28 -1.96 11.02 -4.88
C GLU A 28 -3.22 10.95 -5.73
N MET A 29 -4.16 10.06 -5.40
CA MET A 29 -5.42 9.91 -6.13
C MET A 29 -6.51 10.91 -5.70
N TYR A 30 -6.65 11.14 -4.39
CA TYR A 30 -7.75 11.88 -3.78
C TYR A 30 -7.21 12.90 -2.76
N PRO A 31 -6.50 13.96 -3.20
CA PRO A 31 -5.73 14.83 -2.30
C PRO A 31 -6.55 15.50 -1.20
N GLU A 32 -7.86 15.71 -1.40
CA GLU A 32 -8.75 16.34 -0.42
C GLU A 32 -9.40 15.32 0.53
N ASP A 33 -9.86 14.19 0.01
CA ASP A 33 -10.71 13.22 0.73
C ASP A 33 -10.01 11.88 1.04
N TRP A 34 -8.70 11.78 0.81
CA TRP A 34 -7.94 10.52 0.91
C TRP A 34 -8.18 9.73 2.19
N ARG A 35 -8.42 10.41 3.34
CA ARG A 35 -8.68 9.75 4.63
C ARG A 35 -9.90 8.83 4.60
N HIS A 36 -10.88 9.09 3.75
CA HIS A 36 -12.06 8.23 3.62
C HIS A 36 -11.73 6.88 2.97
N PHE A 37 -10.58 6.75 2.31
CA PHE A 37 -10.17 5.56 1.58
C PHE A 37 -9.20 4.64 2.35
N TYR A 38 -8.95 4.92 3.63
CA TYR A 38 -8.13 4.03 4.47
C TYR A 38 -8.68 2.60 4.56
N PRO A 39 -10.00 2.37 4.75
CA PRO A 39 -10.53 1.01 4.82
C PRO A 39 -10.24 0.21 3.54
N GLU A 40 -10.44 0.82 2.37
CA GLU A 40 -10.19 0.19 1.07
C GLU A 40 -8.69 -0.03 0.85
N LEU A 41 -7.85 0.91 1.28
CA LEU A 41 -6.40 0.76 1.23
C LEU A 41 -5.93 -0.43 2.08
N VAL A 42 -6.45 -0.59 3.30
CA VAL A 42 -6.10 -1.72 4.18
C VAL A 42 -6.42 -3.05 3.49
N LEU A 43 -7.66 -3.20 2.97
CA LEU A 43 -8.07 -4.42 2.26
C LEU A 43 -7.17 -4.72 1.05
N LEU A 44 -6.77 -3.69 0.31
CA LEU A 44 -5.85 -3.84 -0.81
C LEU A 44 -4.48 -4.33 -0.34
N ILE A 45 -3.89 -3.71 0.69
CA ILE A 45 -2.59 -4.10 1.24
C ILE A 45 -2.63 -5.54 1.77
N GLU A 46 -3.67 -5.92 2.51
CA GLU A 46 -3.85 -7.30 2.97
C GLU A 46 -3.90 -8.30 1.81
N SER A 47 -4.70 -8.02 0.78
CA SER A 47 -4.81 -8.88 -0.40
C SER A 47 -3.47 -9.05 -1.10
N LEU A 48 -2.65 -8.00 -1.17
CA LEU A 48 -1.33 -8.05 -1.81
C LEU A 48 -0.26 -8.73 -0.95
N LEU A 49 -0.36 -8.63 0.37
CA LEU A 49 0.50 -9.37 1.30
C LEU A 49 0.22 -10.87 1.22
N GLN A 50 -1.06 -11.26 1.20
CA GLN A 50 -1.47 -12.66 1.01
C GLN A 50 -0.94 -13.24 -0.31
N LYS A 51 -0.83 -12.41 -1.35
CA LYS A 51 -0.29 -12.78 -2.67
C LYS A 51 1.22 -12.59 -2.79
N SER A 52 1.91 -12.24 -1.70
CA SER A 52 3.35 -11.94 -1.67
C SER A 52 3.81 -10.98 -2.79
N THR A 53 2.93 -10.05 -3.17
CA THR A 53 3.21 -9.05 -4.23
C THR A 53 3.90 -7.81 -3.66
N ILE A 54 3.74 -7.60 -2.35
CA ILE A 54 4.39 -6.53 -1.61
C ILE A 54 5.03 -7.09 -0.34
N GLU A 55 6.01 -6.37 0.19
CA GLU A 55 6.63 -6.61 1.49
C GLU A 55 6.41 -5.40 2.39
N LEU A 56 6.34 -5.67 3.71
CA LEU A 56 6.29 -4.65 4.75
C LEU A 56 7.66 -4.41 5.37
N GLU A 57 7.90 -3.17 5.77
CA GLU A 57 8.98 -2.77 6.66
C GLU A 57 8.39 -1.99 7.83
N GLY A 58 8.77 -2.34 9.06
CA GLY A 58 8.35 -1.66 10.29
C GLY A 58 7.75 -2.60 11.35
N PRO A 59 7.49 -2.08 12.56
CA PRO A 59 6.83 -2.83 13.62
C PRO A 59 5.38 -3.11 13.20
N ARG A 60 5.07 -4.38 12.94
CA ARG A 60 3.71 -4.82 12.59
C ARG A 60 2.92 -5.08 13.86
N SER A 61 1.86 -4.30 14.08
CA SER A 61 0.88 -4.59 15.11
C SER A 61 -0.18 -5.57 14.60
N SER A 62 -1.11 -5.96 15.48
CA SER A 62 -2.30 -6.73 15.08
C SER A 62 -3.30 -5.91 14.26
N ASP A 63 -3.15 -4.58 14.23
CA ASP A 63 -4.08 -3.65 13.57
C ASP A 63 -3.36 -2.91 12.43
N LEU A 64 -3.50 -3.47 11.23
CA LEU A 64 -2.89 -2.90 10.03
C LEU A 64 -3.46 -1.51 9.69
N TYR A 65 -4.71 -1.24 10.05
CA TYR A 65 -5.32 0.07 9.82
C TYR A 65 -4.57 1.13 10.63
N GLN A 66 -4.35 0.89 11.92
CA GLN A 66 -3.59 1.81 12.77
C GLN A 66 -2.13 1.94 12.30
N ASP A 67 -1.52 0.85 11.84
CA ASP A 67 -0.16 0.91 11.34
C ASP A 67 -0.02 1.80 10.09
N ILE A 68 -1.00 1.76 9.18
CA ILE A 68 -1.04 2.61 7.99
C ILE A 68 -1.33 4.07 8.37
N VAL A 69 -2.35 4.31 9.19
CA VAL A 69 -2.77 5.66 9.59
C VAL A 69 -1.65 6.38 10.35
N ASN A 70 -0.97 5.67 11.25
CA ASN A 70 0.13 6.22 12.04
C ASN A 70 1.48 6.20 11.29
N ARG A 71 1.50 5.72 10.04
CA ARG A 71 2.70 5.60 9.21
C ARG A 71 3.85 4.85 9.92
N THR A 72 3.52 3.81 10.67
CA THR A 72 4.51 2.96 11.35
C THR A 72 5.10 1.92 10.41
N ILE A 73 4.38 1.60 9.32
CA ILE A 73 4.80 0.64 8.30
C ILE A 73 5.03 1.31 6.95
N LYS A 74 5.92 0.71 6.16
CA LYS A 74 6.13 1.02 4.75
C LYS A 74 5.94 -0.24 3.92
N ILE A 75 5.54 -0.06 2.66
CA ILE A 75 5.42 -1.14 1.69
C ILE A 75 6.46 -0.97 0.59
N ARG A 76 6.93 -2.08 0.03
CA ARG A 76 7.60 -2.12 -1.28
C ARG A 76 6.99 -3.20 -2.14
N CYS A 77 7.02 -2.99 -3.45
CA CYS A 77 6.49 -3.97 -4.38
C CYS A 77 7.58 -4.93 -4.86
N LEU A 78 7.29 -6.22 -4.77
CA LEU A 78 8.14 -7.27 -5.29
C LEU A 78 7.85 -7.42 -6.78
N GLY A 79 8.76 -6.92 -7.61
CA GLY A 79 8.56 -6.93 -9.06
C GLY A 79 8.46 -8.36 -9.60
N LYS A 80 7.27 -8.73 -10.10
CA LYS A 80 6.78 -10.05 -10.57
C LYS A 80 7.08 -11.22 -9.61
N PRO A 81 6.10 -12.10 -9.34
CA PRO A 81 6.40 -13.38 -8.70
C PRO A 81 7.44 -14.09 -9.58
N LYS A 82 8.49 -14.65 -8.97
CA LYS A 82 9.32 -15.64 -9.66
C LYS A 82 8.36 -16.77 -10.06
N SER A 83 8.05 -16.84 -11.35
CA SER A 83 7.37 -17.99 -11.94
C SER A 83 8.26 -19.21 -11.87
#